data_AF-A0AA92DLA5-F1
#
_entry.id   AF-A0AA92DLA5-F1
#
_cell.length_a   1.000
_cell.length_b   1.000
_cell.length_c   1.000
_cell.angle_alpha   90.00
_cell.angle_beta   90.00
_cell.angle_gamma   90.00
#
_symmetry.space_group_name_H-M   'P 1'
#
loop_
_entity.id
_entity.type
_entity.pdbx_description
1 polymer ?
#
loop_
_entity_poly.entity_id
_entity_poly.type
_entity_poly.pdbx_seq_one_letter_code
_entity_poly.pdbx_strand_id
1 'polypeptide(L)'
;MALWRAAGLFLVLVLYGLLSAPAPAEIRLAEAAIGALLVLGVGLLRSLCVATGQTLLECDSPPWETPAVLALAVLLWCPLMRGVWLDWAPGDMVRDVVPLIYLFLPVLLAPMLRAAPDRAVGLLAGGLAVAGVGFALRWWRQADWGFGAVGVRAMADGGVYLLNAPSVLFAAIALPAFGIGMLMHGGWLRRAAGAVAILGGLLCLAALAGAVHRMALGLAAMAFAALGLWWLRRAPLAGLGMGVAALLFVALFPEALFGALERVAEKTRLAGANTRWEEAEAALGQALSSPAAFLFGQGGG
;
A
#
# COMPACT_ATOMS: atom_id res chain seq x y z
N MET A 1 -4.09 17.66 -13.09
CA MET A 1 -4.37 16.28 -13.58
C MET A 1 -5.76 16.21 -14.19
N ALA A 2 -5.93 15.64 -15.39
CA ALA A 2 -7.25 15.43 -15.98
C ALA A 2 -8.00 14.29 -15.27
N LEU A 3 -9.33 14.42 -15.10
CA LEU A 3 -10.14 13.47 -14.33
C LEU A 3 -10.09 12.03 -14.88
N TRP A 4 -10.00 11.87 -16.21
CA TRP A 4 -9.89 10.56 -16.84
C TRP A 4 -8.61 9.82 -16.47
N ARG A 5 -7.49 10.54 -16.25
CA ARG A 5 -6.23 9.94 -15.76
C ARG A 5 -6.39 9.45 -14.33
N ALA A 6 -7.11 10.20 -13.50
CA ALA A 6 -7.40 9.80 -12.12
C ALA A 6 -8.32 8.58 -12.08
N ALA A 7 -9.29 8.49 -12.99
CA ALA A 7 -10.12 7.31 -13.17
C ALA A 7 -9.30 6.09 -13.63
N GLY A 8 -8.32 6.27 -14.53
CA GLY A 8 -7.39 5.22 -14.94
C GLY A 8 -6.56 4.69 -13.76
N LEU A 9 -5.97 5.59 -12.97
CA LEU A 9 -5.22 5.22 -11.76
C LEU A 9 -6.11 4.60 -10.67
N PHE A 10 -7.35 5.07 -10.53
CA PHE A 10 -8.33 4.41 -9.66
C PHE A 10 -8.55 2.97 -10.10
N LEU A 11 -8.75 2.73 -11.39
CA LEU A 11 -8.95 1.39 -11.93
C LEU A 11 -7.71 0.51 -11.74
N VAL A 12 -6.50 1.07 -11.89
CA VAL A 12 -5.25 0.38 -11.52
C VAL A 12 -5.29 -0.13 -10.08
N LEU A 13 -5.65 0.73 -9.12
CA LEU A 13 -5.69 0.36 -7.70
C LEU A 13 -6.74 -0.74 -7.44
N VAL A 14 -7.91 -0.62 -8.06
CA VAL A 14 -8.99 -1.60 -7.93
C VAL A 14 -8.56 -2.96 -8.49
N LEU A 15 -8.02 -3.00 -9.71
CA LEU A 15 -7.53 -4.24 -10.32
C LEU A 15 -6.38 -4.85 -9.51
N TYR A 16 -5.48 -4.00 -9.00
CA TYR A 16 -4.36 -4.43 -8.17
C TYR A 16 -4.85 -5.13 -6.89
N GLY A 17 -5.78 -4.52 -6.14
CA GLY A 17 -6.32 -5.12 -4.92
C GLY A 17 -7.15 -6.39 -5.16
N LEU A 18 -7.95 -6.41 -6.23
CA LEU A 18 -8.89 -7.51 -6.49
C LEU A 18 -8.26 -8.70 -7.22
N LEU A 19 -7.29 -8.48 -8.11
CA LEU A 19 -6.85 -9.50 -9.06
C LEU A 19 -5.33 -9.76 -9.05
N SER A 20 -4.52 -8.79 -8.64
CA SER A 20 -3.04 -8.90 -8.68
C SER A 20 -2.44 -9.41 -7.37
N ALA A 21 -1.15 -9.72 -7.37
CA ALA A 21 -0.35 -9.92 -6.16
C ALA A 21 0.68 -8.78 -6.01
N PRO A 22 1.22 -8.52 -4.81
CA PRO A 22 2.33 -7.59 -4.60
C PRO A 22 3.62 -7.97 -5.36
N ALA A 23 3.81 -9.26 -5.60
CA ALA A 23 4.91 -9.80 -6.41
C ALA A 23 4.38 -11.00 -7.23
N PRO A 24 3.79 -10.77 -8.41
CA PRO A 24 3.33 -11.86 -9.25
C PRO A 24 4.54 -12.60 -9.85
N ALA A 25 4.51 -13.93 -9.82
CA ALA A 25 5.58 -14.77 -10.37
C ALA A 25 5.66 -14.67 -11.92
N GLU A 26 4.54 -14.34 -12.56
CA GLU A 26 4.40 -14.23 -14.01
C GLU A 26 3.50 -13.04 -14.36
N ILE A 27 3.72 -12.46 -15.55
CA ILE A 27 2.86 -11.39 -16.07
C ILE A 27 1.59 -12.03 -16.62
N ARG A 28 0.46 -11.87 -15.91
CA ARG A 28 -0.86 -12.33 -16.38
C ARG A 28 -1.63 -11.16 -16.99
N LEU A 29 -2.84 -11.45 -17.46
CA LEU A 29 -3.71 -10.45 -18.06
C LEU A 29 -4.02 -9.27 -17.11
N ALA A 30 -4.11 -9.53 -15.80
CA ALA A 30 -4.37 -8.49 -14.81
C ALA A 30 -3.19 -7.51 -14.68
N GLU A 31 -1.97 -8.03 -14.62
CA GLU A 31 -0.74 -7.26 -14.57
C GLU A 31 -0.53 -6.46 -15.86
N ALA A 32 -0.81 -7.06 -17.02
CA ALA A 32 -0.78 -6.38 -18.32
C ALA A 32 -1.80 -5.22 -18.38
N ALA A 33 -3.02 -5.45 -17.88
CA ALA A 33 -4.05 -4.41 -17.80
C ALA A 33 -3.65 -3.28 -16.84
N ILE A 34 -3.06 -3.61 -15.69
CA ILE A 34 -2.52 -2.63 -14.74
C ILE A 34 -1.43 -1.80 -15.40
N GLY A 35 -0.48 -2.44 -16.09
CA GLY A 35 0.59 -1.76 -16.83
C GLY A 35 0.05 -0.80 -17.90
N ALA A 36 -0.91 -1.25 -18.70
CA ALA A 36 -1.54 -0.42 -19.73
C ALA A 36 -2.27 0.80 -19.12
N LEU A 37 -3.03 0.60 -18.04
CA LEU A 37 -3.72 1.67 -17.34
C LEU A 37 -2.77 2.64 -16.64
N LEU A 38 -1.62 2.16 -16.14
CA LEU A 38 -0.55 3.01 -15.60
C LEU A 38 0.04 3.89 -16.70
N VAL A 39 0.34 3.33 -17.88
CA VAL A 39 0.83 4.10 -19.02
C VAL A 39 -0.19 5.15 -19.47
N LEU A 40 -1.48 4.80 -19.50
CA LEU A 40 -2.55 5.77 -19.81
C LEU A 40 -2.71 6.83 -18.72
N GLY A 41 -2.59 6.44 -17.45
CA GLY A 41 -2.75 7.30 -16.28
C GLY A 41 -1.60 8.29 -16.11
N VAL A 42 -0.35 7.84 -16.27
CA VAL A 42 0.87 8.67 -16.20
C VAL A 42 1.06 9.45 -17.50
N GLY A 43 0.83 8.80 -18.64
CA GLY A 43 1.09 9.29 -19.99
C GLY A 43 2.43 8.79 -20.51
N LEU A 44 2.40 8.17 -21.70
CA LEU A 44 3.57 7.55 -22.34
C LEU A 44 4.76 8.51 -22.51
N LEU A 45 4.50 9.73 -23.00
CA LEU A 45 5.56 10.72 -23.25
C LEU A 45 6.35 11.04 -21.98
N ARG A 46 5.66 11.25 -20.85
CA ARG A 46 6.31 11.55 -19.58
C ARG A 46 7.18 10.39 -19.11
N SER A 47 6.66 9.17 -19.17
CA SER A 47 7.42 7.97 -18.80
C SER A 47 8.69 7.83 -19.64
N LEU A 48 8.60 8.11 -20.95
CA LEU A 48 9.75 8.10 -21.85
C LEU A 48 10.74 9.24 -21.54
N CYS A 49 10.27 10.47 -21.28
CA CYS A 49 11.14 11.60 -20.93
C CYS A 49 11.89 11.36 -19.62
N VAL A 50 11.23 10.77 -18.61
CA VAL A 50 11.86 10.40 -17.33
C VAL A 50 12.87 9.27 -17.55
N ALA A 51 12.50 8.23 -18.30
CA ALA A 51 13.39 7.10 -18.59
C ALA A 51 14.64 7.55 -19.35
N THR A 52 14.50 8.48 -20.31
CA THR A 52 15.62 9.01 -21.12
C THR A 52 16.40 10.14 -20.43
N GLY A 53 15.97 10.57 -19.23
CA GLY A 53 16.59 11.68 -18.51
C GLY A 53 16.33 13.06 -19.11
N GLN A 54 15.46 13.19 -20.12
CA GLN A 54 15.10 14.48 -20.72
C GLN A 54 14.50 15.44 -19.69
N THR A 55 13.80 14.93 -18.68
CA THR A 55 13.25 15.75 -17.60
C THR A 55 14.33 16.43 -16.74
N LEU A 56 15.60 15.99 -16.80
CA LEU A 56 16.71 16.67 -16.13
C LEU A 56 17.07 18.02 -16.78
N LEU A 57 16.60 18.26 -18.00
CA LEU A 57 16.80 19.52 -18.72
C LEU A 57 15.74 20.58 -18.36
N GLU A 58 14.70 20.21 -17.60
CA GLU A 58 13.67 21.13 -17.14
C GLU A 58 14.18 21.94 -15.94
N CYS A 59 14.21 23.27 -16.05
CA CYS A 59 14.77 24.14 -15.01
C CYS A 59 13.89 24.28 -13.75
N ASP A 60 12.62 23.90 -13.81
CA ASP A 60 11.63 24.13 -12.74
C ASP A 60 11.31 22.89 -11.89
N SER A 61 12.13 21.83 -11.99
CA SER A 61 11.88 20.61 -11.22
C SER A 61 12.16 20.81 -9.72
N PRO A 62 11.36 20.21 -8.83
CA PRO A 62 11.64 20.16 -7.39
C PRO A 62 13.02 19.56 -7.10
N PRO A 63 13.72 19.98 -6.04
CA PRO A 63 15.10 19.56 -5.76
C PRO A 63 15.25 18.05 -5.47
N TRP A 64 14.17 17.37 -5.08
CA TRP A 64 14.17 15.91 -4.89
C TRP A 64 13.99 15.14 -6.20
N GLU A 65 13.44 15.74 -7.25
CA GLU A 65 13.11 15.06 -8.50
C GLU A 65 14.37 14.77 -9.32
N THR A 66 15.30 15.72 -9.40
CA THR A 66 16.57 15.57 -10.11
C THR A 66 17.40 14.36 -9.65
N PRO A 67 17.73 14.18 -8.35
CA PRO A 67 18.48 13.00 -7.91
C PRO A 67 17.67 11.70 -8.10
N ALA A 68 16.34 11.74 -8.01
CA ALA A 68 15.51 10.56 -8.20
C ALA A 68 15.42 10.12 -9.67
N VAL A 69 15.28 11.07 -10.60
CA VAL A 69 15.32 10.82 -12.05
C VAL A 69 16.71 10.33 -12.46
N LEU A 70 17.78 10.93 -11.95
CA LEU A 70 19.14 10.48 -12.22
C LEU A 70 19.37 9.05 -11.71
N ALA A 71 18.94 8.76 -10.48
CA ALA A 71 19.01 7.42 -9.92
C ALA A 71 18.22 6.41 -10.76
N LEU A 72 17.00 6.74 -11.17
CA LEU A 72 16.21 5.89 -12.07
C LEU A 72 16.93 5.65 -13.41
N ALA A 73 17.46 6.70 -14.04
CA ALA A 73 18.15 6.58 -15.33
C ALA A 73 19.37 5.66 -15.22
N VAL A 74 20.19 5.84 -14.18
CA VAL A 74 21.37 4.99 -13.94
C VAL A 74 20.96 3.55 -13.64
N LEU A 75 20.02 3.34 -12.72
CA LEU A 75 19.55 2.01 -12.32
C LEU A 75 18.77 1.28 -13.42
N LEU A 76 18.20 2.01 -14.38
CA LEU A 76 17.51 1.43 -15.53
C LEU A 76 18.51 1.10 -16.63
N TRP A 77 19.29 2.08 -17.11
CA TRP A 77 20.11 1.90 -18.30
C TRP A 77 21.38 1.09 -18.05
N CYS A 78 22.05 1.23 -16.91
CA CYS A 78 23.30 0.50 -16.67
C CYS A 78 23.08 -1.03 -16.62
N PRO A 79 22.10 -1.56 -15.86
CA PRO A 79 21.81 -3.00 -15.88
C PRO A 79 21.26 -3.48 -17.22
N LEU A 80 20.44 -2.68 -17.90
CA LEU A 80 19.94 -3.02 -19.24
C LEU A 80 21.07 -3.17 -20.26
N MET A 81 21.99 -2.19 -20.34
CA MET A 81 23.13 -2.26 -21.26
C MET A 81 24.04 -3.46 -20.93
N ARG A 82 24.24 -3.75 -19.65
CA ARG A 82 24.98 -4.94 -19.22
C ARG A 82 24.27 -6.24 -19.61
N GLY A 83 22.97 -6.33 -19.41
CA GLY A 83 22.19 -7.50 -19.80
C GLY A 83 22.25 -7.75 -21.30
N VAL A 84 22.18 -6.69 -22.12
CA VAL A 84 22.36 -6.79 -23.58
C VAL A 84 23.79 -7.26 -23.92
N TRP A 85 24.81 -6.72 -23.25
CA TRP A 85 26.20 -7.13 -23.48
C TRP A 85 26.43 -8.62 -23.14
N LEU A 86 25.81 -9.10 -22.07
CA LEU A 86 25.94 -10.47 -21.58
C LEU A 86 24.93 -11.43 -22.21
N ASP A 87 24.16 -10.99 -23.22
CA ASP A 87 23.14 -11.77 -23.93
C ASP A 87 22.11 -12.41 -22.99
N TRP A 88 21.64 -11.65 -22.00
CA TRP A 88 20.60 -12.09 -21.08
C TRP A 88 19.27 -12.29 -21.78
N ALA A 89 18.48 -13.26 -21.31
CA ALA A 89 17.15 -13.46 -21.84
C ALA A 89 16.27 -12.21 -21.59
N PRO A 90 15.44 -11.78 -22.56
CA PRO A 90 14.58 -10.61 -22.38
C PRO A 90 13.65 -10.69 -21.17
N GLY A 91 13.24 -11.91 -20.79
CA GLY A 91 12.43 -12.15 -19.59
C GLY A 91 13.13 -11.75 -18.30
N ASP A 92 14.43 -12.05 -18.17
CA ASP A 92 15.22 -11.70 -16.99
C ASP A 92 15.41 -10.18 -16.88
N MET A 93 15.63 -9.53 -18.03
CA MET A 93 15.73 -8.07 -18.08
C MET A 93 14.40 -7.39 -17.69
N VAL A 94 13.26 -7.91 -18.17
CA VAL A 94 11.93 -7.39 -17.80
C VAL A 94 11.65 -7.61 -16.31
N ARG A 95 12.06 -8.76 -15.75
CA ARG A 95 11.94 -9.07 -14.32
C ARG A 95 12.66 -8.05 -13.43
N ASP A 96 13.77 -7.48 -13.89
CA ASP A 96 14.50 -6.44 -13.14
C ASP A 96 13.90 -5.03 -13.36
N VAL A 97 13.47 -4.72 -14.59
CA VAL A 97 12.91 -3.41 -14.95
C VAL A 97 11.57 -3.14 -14.27
N VAL A 98 10.68 -4.13 -14.18
CA VAL A 98 9.33 -3.93 -13.64
C VAL A 98 9.35 -3.48 -12.17
N PRO A 99 10.02 -4.20 -11.24
CA PRO A 99 10.16 -3.76 -9.85
C PRO A 99 10.83 -2.40 -9.72
N LEU A 100 11.82 -2.10 -10.56
CA LEU A 100 12.48 -0.79 -10.58
C LEU A 100 11.49 0.33 -10.94
N ILE A 101 10.68 0.15 -11.99
CA ILE A 101 9.65 1.13 -12.35
C ILE A 101 8.62 1.31 -11.23
N TYR A 102 8.22 0.23 -10.56
CA TYR A 102 7.33 0.31 -9.39
C TYR A 102 7.96 1.07 -8.22
N LEU A 103 9.25 0.85 -7.94
CA LEU A 103 10.00 1.55 -6.91
C LEU A 103 10.06 3.06 -7.19
N PHE A 104 10.25 3.44 -8.45
CA PHE A 104 10.31 4.83 -8.90
C PHE A 104 8.96 5.39 -9.37
N LEU A 105 7.86 4.67 -9.14
CA LEU A 105 6.51 5.14 -9.46
C LEU A 105 6.19 6.52 -8.83
N PRO A 106 6.66 6.87 -7.61
CA PRO A 106 6.51 8.22 -7.08
C PRO A 106 7.13 9.32 -7.96
N VAL A 107 8.26 9.06 -8.64
CA VAL A 107 8.89 10.03 -9.56
C VAL A 107 7.98 10.27 -10.77
N LEU A 108 7.37 9.21 -11.29
CA LEU A 108 6.45 9.29 -12.42
C LEU A 108 5.14 10.01 -12.06
N LEU A 109 4.62 9.78 -10.84
CA LEU A 109 3.31 10.27 -10.42
C LEU A 109 3.34 11.64 -9.72
N ALA A 110 4.39 11.97 -8.96
CA ALA A 110 4.35 13.08 -8.00
C ALA A 110 3.99 14.43 -8.62
N PRO A 111 4.56 14.86 -9.77
CA PRO A 111 4.17 16.16 -10.34
C PRO A 111 2.74 16.16 -10.88
N MET A 112 2.20 15.01 -11.27
CA MET A 112 0.78 14.89 -11.64
C MET A 112 -0.14 15.00 -10.42
N LEU A 113 0.26 14.38 -9.31
CA LEU A 113 -0.50 14.39 -8.05
C LEU A 113 -0.47 15.77 -7.39
N ARG A 114 0.63 16.51 -7.49
CA ARG A 114 0.74 17.89 -6.96
C ARG A 114 -0.26 18.85 -7.62
N ALA A 115 -0.52 18.68 -8.91
CA ALA A 115 -1.48 19.47 -9.66
C ALA A 115 -2.86 18.80 -9.77
N ALA A 116 -3.16 17.83 -8.91
CA ALA A 116 -4.43 17.12 -8.95
C ALA A 116 -5.53 17.92 -8.23
N PRO A 117 -6.73 18.06 -8.83
CA PRO A 117 -7.86 18.65 -8.12
C PRO A 117 -8.34 17.73 -6.99
N ASP A 118 -9.02 18.28 -5.98
CA ASP A 118 -9.53 17.53 -4.82
C ASP A 118 -10.37 16.30 -5.21
N ARG A 119 -11.13 16.40 -6.31
CA ARG A 119 -11.90 15.27 -6.84
C ARG A 119 -11.02 14.09 -7.27
N ALA A 120 -9.87 14.38 -7.89
CA ALA A 120 -8.93 13.34 -8.28
C ALA A 120 -8.26 12.70 -7.06
N VAL A 121 -7.92 13.51 -6.05
CA VAL A 121 -7.40 13.00 -4.76
C VAL A 121 -8.42 12.09 -4.09
N GLY A 122 -9.70 12.51 -4.05
CA GLY A 122 -10.80 11.70 -3.52
C GLY A 122 -10.98 10.37 -4.27
N LEU A 123 -10.88 10.38 -5.60
CA LEU A 123 -10.91 9.15 -6.41
C LEU A 123 -9.75 8.23 -6.05
N LEU A 124 -8.52 8.73 -5.99
CA LEU A 124 -7.34 7.91 -5.67
C LEU A 124 -7.40 7.34 -4.25
N ALA A 125 -7.85 8.15 -3.27
CA ALA A 125 -8.08 7.69 -1.91
C ALA A 125 -9.16 6.58 -1.87
N GLY A 126 -10.25 6.75 -2.62
CA GLY A 126 -11.27 5.71 -2.78
C GLY A 126 -10.71 4.44 -3.41
N GLY A 127 -9.89 4.56 -4.46
CA GLY A 127 -9.25 3.41 -5.13
C GLY A 127 -8.31 2.67 -4.19
N LEU A 128 -7.52 3.40 -3.40
CA LEU A 128 -6.62 2.82 -2.41
C LEU A 128 -7.38 2.10 -1.30
N ALA A 129 -8.50 2.66 -0.85
CA ALA A 129 -9.37 2.04 0.14
C ALA A 129 -10.03 0.76 -0.40
N VAL A 130 -10.54 0.79 -1.64
CA VAL A 130 -11.11 -0.39 -2.32
C VAL A 130 -10.03 -1.47 -2.50
N ALA A 131 -8.80 -1.08 -2.87
CA ALA A 131 -7.69 -2.02 -2.98
C ALA A 131 -7.39 -2.71 -1.64
N GLY A 132 -7.36 -1.93 -0.55
CA GLY A 132 -7.19 -2.45 0.82
C GLY A 132 -8.27 -3.45 1.22
N VAL A 133 -9.53 -3.13 0.95
CA VAL A 133 -10.65 -4.06 1.18
C VAL A 133 -10.53 -5.32 0.32
N GLY A 134 -10.14 -5.17 -0.95
CA GLY A 134 -9.89 -6.29 -1.86
C GLY A 134 -8.83 -7.26 -1.34
N PHE A 135 -7.71 -6.73 -0.85
CA PHE A 135 -6.65 -7.53 -0.22
C PHE A 135 -7.14 -8.21 1.07
N ALA A 136 -7.86 -7.51 1.92
CA ALA A 136 -8.42 -8.09 3.15
C ALA A 136 -9.41 -9.23 2.85
N LEU A 137 -10.33 -9.05 1.90
CA LEU A 137 -11.29 -10.09 1.50
C LEU A 137 -10.60 -11.33 0.94
N ARG A 138 -9.57 -11.14 0.11
CA ARG A 138 -8.80 -12.24 -0.46
C ARG A 138 -8.01 -12.98 0.61
N TRP A 139 -7.44 -12.26 1.57
CA TRP A 139 -6.78 -12.88 2.70
C TRP A 139 -7.78 -13.70 3.54
N TRP A 140 -8.96 -13.14 3.84
CA TRP A 140 -10.03 -13.87 4.55
C TRP A 140 -10.43 -15.16 3.81
N ARG A 141 -10.53 -15.10 2.48
CA ARG A 141 -10.78 -16.28 1.65
C ARG A 141 -9.65 -17.29 1.69
N GLN A 142 -8.39 -16.86 1.78
CA GLN A 142 -7.23 -17.77 1.86
C GLN A 142 -7.04 -18.36 3.25
N ALA A 143 -7.46 -17.64 4.28
CA ALA A 143 -7.35 -18.10 5.65
C ALA A 143 -8.26 -19.33 5.86
N ASP A 144 -9.44 -19.39 5.23
CA ASP A 144 -10.48 -20.39 5.50
C ASP A 144 -10.98 -20.41 6.98
N TRP A 145 -10.80 -19.29 7.69
CA TRP A 145 -11.27 -19.11 9.08
C TRP A 145 -12.43 -18.13 9.16
N GLY A 146 -13.33 -18.36 10.12
CA GLY A 146 -14.39 -17.41 10.47
C GLY A 146 -13.90 -16.25 11.33
N PHE A 147 -14.68 -15.16 11.36
CA PHE A 147 -14.37 -13.95 12.15
C PHE A 147 -14.15 -14.20 13.65
N GLY A 148 -14.78 -15.24 14.21
CA GLY A 148 -14.63 -15.60 15.63
C GLY A 148 -13.24 -16.12 16.03
N ALA A 149 -12.36 -16.42 15.05
CA ALA A 149 -11.00 -16.85 15.34
C ALA A 149 -10.02 -15.66 15.56
N VAL A 150 -10.44 -14.43 15.27
CA VAL A 150 -9.64 -13.22 15.54
C VAL A 150 -9.45 -13.05 17.04
N GLY A 151 -8.20 -12.85 17.46
CA GLY A 151 -7.86 -12.78 18.89
C GLY A 151 -7.81 -14.15 19.58
N VAL A 152 -8.33 -15.22 18.97
CA VAL A 152 -8.31 -16.58 19.54
C VAL A 152 -7.25 -17.50 18.93
N ARG A 153 -6.84 -17.34 17.66
CA ARG A 153 -5.59 -17.93 17.11
C ARG A 153 -4.78 -16.94 16.26
N ALA A 154 -3.46 -17.13 16.19
CA ALA A 154 -2.62 -16.41 15.24
C ALA A 154 -2.88 -17.02 13.85
N MET A 155 -3.40 -16.21 12.94
CA MET A 155 -3.62 -16.66 11.56
C MET A 155 -2.35 -16.42 10.75
N ALA A 156 -2.10 -17.29 9.77
CA ALA A 156 -1.00 -17.08 8.86
C ALA A 156 -1.20 -15.78 8.07
N ASP A 157 -0.10 -15.06 7.78
CA ASP A 157 -0.13 -13.83 6.98
C ASP A 157 -0.63 -14.07 5.52
N GLY A 158 -0.80 -15.34 5.14
CA GLY A 158 -1.20 -15.79 3.81
C GLY A 158 -0.02 -15.82 2.85
N GLY A 159 -0.03 -16.74 1.88
CA GLY A 159 1.12 -17.00 1.00
C GLY A 159 1.52 -15.86 0.04
N VAL A 160 0.80 -14.73 0.05
CA VAL A 160 0.97 -13.63 -0.91
C VAL A 160 1.12 -12.26 -0.23
N TYR A 161 1.39 -12.22 1.09
CA TYR A 161 1.65 -10.97 1.84
C TYR A 161 0.61 -9.87 1.62
N LEU A 162 -0.66 -10.24 1.40
CA LEU A 162 -1.72 -9.31 1.00
C LEU A 162 -1.95 -8.22 2.07
N LEU A 163 -1.79 -8.60 3.35
CA LEU A 163 -2.00 -7.71 4.49
C LEU A 163 -0.82 -6.76 4.78
N ASN A 164 0.35 -7.01 4.19
CA ASN A 164 1.49 -6.09 4.28
C ASN A 164 1.30 -4.83 3.41
N ALA A 165 0.33 -4.84 2.50
CA ALA A 165 0.06 -3.69 1.64
C ALA A 165 -0.43 -2.50 2.48
N PRO A 166 0.21 -1.31 2.38
CA PRO A 166 -0.21 -0.10 3.12
C PRO A 166 -1.67 0.31 2.84
N SER A 167 -2.21 -0.10 1.70
CA SER A 167 -3.62 0.10 1.34
C SER A 167 -4.59 -0.53 2.35
N VAL A 168 -4.24 -1.66 2.98
CA VAL A 168 -5.09 -2.32 3.98
C VAL A 168 -5.18 -1.47 5.24
N LEU A 169 -4.04 -0.99 5.75
CA LEU A 169 -3.99 -0.06 6.89
C LEU A 169 -4.72 1.25 6.56
N PHE A 170 -4.49 1.80 5.37
CA PHE A 170 -5.17 3.00 4.91
C PHE A 170 -6.69 2.80 4.90
N ALA A 171 -7.18 1.70 4.32
CA ALA A 171 -8.62 1.37 4.31
C ALA A 171 -9.18 1.19 5.73
N ALA A 172 -8.44 0.52 6.61
CA ALA A 172 -8.83 0.28 8.00
C ALA A 172 -9.06 1.59 8.77
N ILE A 173 -8.31 2.65 8.47
CA ILE A 173 -8.43 3.95 9.15
C ILE A 173 -9.38 4.89 8.41
N ALA A 174 -9.21 5.03 7.08
CA ALA A 174 -9.90 6.03 6.29
C ALA A 174 -11.39 5.71 6.12
N LEU A 175 -11.75 4.45 5.87
CA LEU A 175 -13.15 4.09 5.62
C LEU A 175 -14.05 4.31 6.85
N PRO A 176 -13.66 3.94 8.09
CA PRO A 176 -14.46 4.28 9.26
C PRO A 176 -14.54 5.79 9.49
N ALA A 177 -13.45 6.52 9.31
CA ALA A 177 -13.44 7.98 9.46
C ALA A 177 -14.41 8.66 8.48
N PHE A 178 -14.37 8.28 7.20
CA PHE A 178 -15.31 8.78 6.20
C PHE A 178 -16.75 8.31 6.47
N GLY A 179 -16.94 7.06 6.85
CA GLY A 179 -18.25 6.49 7.09
C GLY A 179 -18.98 7.16 8.25
N ILE A 180 -18.29 7.49 9.35
CA ILE A 180 -18.85 8.29 10.45
C ILE A 180 -19.31 9.66 9.94
N GLY A 181 -18.46 10.34 9.15
CA GLY A 181 -18.82 11.63 8.54
C GLY A 181 -20.06 11.55 7.65
N MET A 182 -20.21 10.47 6.88
CA MET A 182 -21.38 10.23 6.02
C MET A 182 -22.65 9.90 6.80
N LEU A 183 -22.55 9.15 7.90
CA LEU A 183 -23.68 8.84 8.77
C LEU A 183 -24.29 10.11 9.40
N MET A 184 -23.44 11.07 9.77
CA MET A 184 -23.86 12.29 10.46
C MET A 184 -24.51 13.33 9.54
N HIS A 185 -24.02 13.50 8.32
CA HIS A 185 -24.37 14.66 7.47
C HIS A 185 -25.10 14.26 6.18
N GLY A 186 -25.75 13.10 6.14
CA GLY A 186 -26.28 12.50 4.91
C GLY A 186 -27.74 12.06 4.98
N GLY A 187 -28.38 12.03 3.80
CA GLY A 187 -29.62 11.29 3.57
C GLY A 187 -29.41 9.77 3.59
N TRP A 188 -30.48 8.98 3.47
CA TRP A 188 -30.43 7.53 3.67
C TRP A 188 -29.37 6.80 2.83
N LEU A 189 -29.17 7.18 1.56
CA LEU A 189 -28.14 6.61 0.68
C LEU A 189 -26.72 6.84 1.23
N ARG A 190 -26.44 8.06 1.70
CA ARG A 190 -25.13 8.39 2.29
C ARG A 190 -24.93 7.65 3.62
N ARG A 191 -26.00 7.45 4.39
CA ARG A 191 -25.92 6.64 5.61
C ARG A 191 -25.64 5.18 5.31
N ALA A 192 -26.29 4.60 4.31
CA ALA A 192 -26.02 3.24 3.85
C ALA A 192 -24.57 3.09 3.36
N ALA A 193 -24.11 4.01 2.51
CA ALA A 193 -22.71 4.04 2.06
C ALA A 193 -21.73 4.19 3.23
N GLY A 194 -22.06 5.02 4.22
CA GLY A 194 -21.25 5.19 5.44
C GLY A 194 -21.16 3.93 6.28
N ALA A 195 -22.27 3.19 6.43
CA ALA A 195 -22.28 1.91 7.12
C ALA A 195 -21.42 0.86 6.38
N VAL A 196 -21.54 0.78 5.04
CA VAL A 196 -20.70 -0.09 4.21
C VAL A 196 -19.22 0.26 4.34
N ALA A 197 -18.88 1.56 4.36
CA ALA A 197 -17.51 2.02 4.55
C ALA A 197 -16.96 1.59 5.93
N ILE A 198 -17.71 1.83 7.01
CA ILE A 198 -17.31 1.39 8.36
C ILE A 198 -17.09 -0.12 8.40
N LEU A 199 -18.01 -0.91 7.85
CA LEU A 199 -17.87 -2.37 7.80
C LEU A 199 -16.64 -2.80 7.00
N GLY A 200 -16.36 -2.17 5.86
CA GLY A 200 -15.15 -2.42 5.08
C GLY A 200 -13.86 -2.08 5.83
N GLY A 201 -13.86 -0.98 6.59
CA GLY A 201 -12.72 -0.62 7.45
C GLY A 201 -12.50 -1.58 8.60
N LEU A 202 -13.59 -1.98 9.29
CA LEU A 202 -13.54 -2.98 10.36
C LEU A 202 -13.08 -4.34 9.86
N LEU A 203 -13.49 -4.74 8.66
CA LEU A 203 -13.01 -5.95 7.99
C LEU A 203 -11.49 -5.93 7.82
N CYS A 204 -10.93 -4.81 7.33
CA CYS A 204 -9.49 -4.64 7.19
C CYS A 204 -8.77 -4.66 8.55
N LEU A 205 -9.33 -3.99 9.56
CA LEU A 205 -8.78 -3.98 10.91
C LEU A 205 -8.76 -5.38 11.53
N ALA A 206 -9.84 -6.14 11.35
CA ALA A 206 -9.95 -7.52 11.81
C ALA A 206 -8.95 -8.44 11.11
N ALA A 207 -8.72 -8.25 9.81
CA ALA A 207 -7.69 -8.99 9.07
C ALA A 207 -6.28 -8.71 9.63
N LEU A 208 -5.94 -7.42 9.83
CA LEU A 208 -4.66 -7.02 10.42
C LEU A 208 -4.48 -7.56 11.85
N ALA A 209 -5.56 -7.61 12.64
CA ALA A 209 -5.57 -8.18 13.98
C ALA A 209 -5.37 -9.69 13.95
N GLY A 210 -6.04 -10.41 13.04
CA GLY A 210 -5.92 -11.86 12.87
C GLY A 210 -4.50 -12.31 12.50
N ALA A 211 -3.84 -11.57 11.60
CA ALA A 211 -2.44 -11.78 11.20
C ALA A 211 -1.41 -11.21 12.21
N VAL A 212 -1.88 -10.52 13.26
CA VAL A 212 -1.01 -9.93 14.29
C VAL A 212 0.03 -8.98 13.66
N HIS A 213 -0.42 -8.11 12.75
CA HIS A 213 0.43 -7.07 12.13
C HIS A 213 0.66 -5.90 13.08
N ARG A 214 1.59 -6.09 14.02
CA ARG A 214 1.86 -5.19 15.17
C ARG A 214 2.03 -3.73 14.78
N MET A 215 2.84 -3.44 13.76
CA MET A 215 3.09 -2.08 13.29
C MET A 215 1.82 -1.42 12.71
N ALA A 216 1.07 -2.16 11.90
CA ALA A 216 -0.17 -1.64 11.31
C ALA A 216 -1.24 -1.39 12.39
N LEU A 217 -1.38 -2.30 13.36
CA LEU A 217 -2.31 -2.13 14.48
C LEU A 217 -1.91 -0.94 15.38
N GLY A 218 -0.63 -0.79 15.69
CA GLY A 218 -0.13 0.35 16.47
C GLY A 218 -0.39 1.69 15.76
N LEU A 219 -0.11 1.75 14.45
CA LEU A 219 -0.41 2.93 13.63
C LEU A 219 -1.92 3.22 13.56
N ALA A 220 -2.75 2.19 13.39
CA ALA A 220 -4.21 2.34 13.41
C ALA A 220 -4.71 2.88 14.76
N ALA A 221 -4.20 2.36 15.87
CA ALA A 221 -4.56 2.82 17.21
C ALA A 221 -4.20 4.30 17.41
N MET A 222 -2.99 4.71 17.03
CA MET A 222 -2.56 6.11 17.09
C MET A 222 -3.43 7.01 16.18
N ALA A 223 -3.73 6.55 14.97
CA ALA A 223 -4.57 7.28 14.03
C ALA A 223 -6.00 7.46 14.55
N PHE A 224 -6.61 6.41 15.11
CA PHE A 224 -7.93 6.50 15.72
C PHE A 224 -7.94 7.38 16.97
N ALA A 225 -6.88 7.35 17.79
CA ALA A 225 -6.75 8.29 18.91
C ALA A 225 -6.72 9.73 18.39
N ALA A 226 -5.86 10.04 17.42
CA ALA A 226 -5.77 11.38 16.82
C ALA A 226 -7.11 11.83 16.20
N LEU A 227 -7.78 10.93 15.46
CA LEU A 227 -9.11 11.17 14.89
C LEU A 227 -10.15 11.39 16.00
N GLY A 228 -10.11 10.61 17.07
CA GLY A 228 -11.00 10.78 18.23
C GLY A 228 -10.84 12.12 18.91
N LEU A 229 -9.61 12.57 19.16
CA LEU A 229 -9.33 13.91 19.68
C LEU A 229 -9.82 15.00 18.72
N TRP A 230 -9.62 14.82 17.41
CA TRP A 230 -10.09 15.75 16.40
C TRP A 230 -11.62 15.85 16.35
N TRP A 231 -12.31 14.70 16.38
CA TRP A 231 -13.77 14.62 16.42
C TRP A 231 -14.35 15.17 17.72
N LEU A 232 -13.72 14.91 18.87
CA LEU A 232 -14.16 15.46 20.15
C LEU A 232 -14.12 17.01 20.16
N ARG A 233 -13.14 17.59 19.46
CA ARG A 233 -13.01 19.05 19.31
C ARG A 233 -14.01 19.65 18.31
N ARG A 234 -14.30 18.96 17.20
CA ARG A 234 -15.14 19.49 16.11
C ARG A 234 -16.63 19.15 16.24
N ALA A 235 -16.95 17.98 16.76
CA ALA A 235 -18.30 17.47 16.97
C ALA A 235 -18.34 16.56 18.21
N PRO A 236 -18.39 17.13 19.42
CA PRO A 236 -18.17 16.39 20.67
C PRO A 236 -19.15 15.24 20.88
N LEU A 237 -20.40 15.37 20.43
CA LEU A 237 -21.40 14.29 20.51
C LEU A 237 -21.01 13.07 19.66
N ALA A 238 -20.41 13.27 18.49
CA ALA A 238 -19.93 12.18 17.65
C ALA A 238 -18.68 11.53 18.22
N GLY A 239 -17.77 12.35 18.76
CA GLY A 239 -16.60 11.86 19.49
C GLY A 239 -17.01 10.98 20.69
N LEU A 240 -17.98 11.45 21.48
CA LEU A 240 -18.54 10.68 22.60
C LEU A 240 -19.23 9.40 22.12
N GLY A 241 -20.06 9.47 21.08
CA GLY A 241 -20.73 8.30 20.50
C GLY A 241 -19.74 7.24 20.01
N MET A 242 -18.65 7.67 19.36
CA MET A 242 -17.57 6.77 18.94
C MET A 242 -16.83 6.17 20.15
N GLY A 243 -16.56 6.98 21.18
CA GLY A 243 -15.95 6.49 22.43
C GLY A 243 -16.81 5.45 23.14
N VAL A 244 -18.13 5.68 23.23
CA VAL A 244 -19.09 4.71 23.79
C VAL A 244 -19.14 3.45 22.93
N ALA A 245 -19.17 3.56 21.61
CA ALA A 245 -19.15 2.40 20.72
C ALA A 245 -17.86 1.57 20.88
N ALA A 246 -16.71 2.24 21.02
CA ALA A 246 -15.44 1.57 21.27
C ALA A 246 -15.42 0.86 22.64
N LEU A 247 -15.91 1.51 23.70
CA LEU A 247 -16.03 0.91 25.02
C LEU A 247 -16.99 -0.29 25.03
N LEU A 248 -18.13 -0.18 24.35
CA LEU A 248 -19.08 -1.28 24.18
C LEU A 248 -18.44 -2.45 23.43
N PHE A 249 -17.66 -2.18 22.38
CA PHE A 249 -16.94 -3.23 21.67
C PHE A 249 -15.95 -3.97 22.58
N VAL A 250 -15.18 -3.22 23.38
CA VAL A 250 -14.25 -3.82 24.37
C VAL A 250 -15.00 -4.64 25.42
N ALA A 251 -16.15 -4.16 25.90
CA ALA A 251 -16.96 -4.85 26.89
C ALA A 251 -17.62 -6.13 26.35
N LEU A 252 -18.05 -6.12 25.09
CA LEU A 252 -18.72 -7.25 24.45
C LEU A 252 -17.74 -8.31 23.91
N PHE A 253 -16.51 -7.92 23.58
CA PHE A 253 -15.50 -8.79 22.99
C PHE A 253 -14.13 -8.71 23.69
N PRO A 254 -14.08 -8.93 25.02
CA PRO A 254 -12.83 -8.79 25.77
C PRO A 254 -11.78 -9.81 25.32
N GLU A 255 -12.18 -11.05 25.05
CA GLU A 255 -11.27 -12.13 24.62
C GLU A 255 -10.57 -11.81 23.29
N ALA A 256 -11.29 -11.20 22.34
CA ALA A 256 -10.72 -10.82 21.05
C ALA A 256 -9.64 -9.74 21.20
N LEU A 257 -9.85 -8.78 22.11
CA LEU A 257 -8.91 -7.69 22.37
C LEU A 257 -7.69 -8.18 23.16
N PHE A 258 -7.90 -8.80 24.32
CA PHE A 258 -6.82 -9.26 25.19
C PHE A 258 -6.02 -10.37 24.52
N GLY A 259 -6.66 -11.30 23.82
CA GLY A 259 -5.97 -12.35 23.07
C GLY A 259 -5.15 -11.80 21.88
N ALA A 260 -5.62 -10.74 21.21
CA ALA A 260 -4.82 -10.05 20.20
C ALA A 260 -3.58 -9.36 20.82
N LEU A 261 -3.74 -8.68 21.96
CA LEU A 261 -2.65 -8.02 22.68
C LEU A 261 -1.59 -9.01 23.17
N GLU A 262 -2.03 -10.13 23.77
CA GLU A 262 -1.15 -11.20 24.24
C GLU A 262 -0.32 -11.77 23.09
N ARG A 263 -0.92 -11.99 21.93
CA ARG A 263 -0.19 -12.44 20.75
C ARG A 263 0.77 -11.43 20.17
N VAL A 264 0.39 -10.16 20.15
CA VAL A 264 1.32 -9.09 19.73
C VAL A 264 2.53 -9.10 20.67
N ALA A 265 2.32 -9.25 21.97
CA ALA A 265 3.40 -9.36 22.95
C ALA A 265 4.24 -10.63 22.73
N GLU A 266 3.61 -11.78 22.51
CA GLU A 266 4.30 -13.06 22.28
C GLU A 266 5.10 -13.08 20.97
N LYS A 267 4.53 -12.60 19.86
CA LYS A 267 5.23 -12.45 18.57
C LYS A 267 6.43 -11.48 18.73
N THR A 268 6.31 -10.47 19.60
CA THR A 268 7.42 -9.53 19.94
C THR A 268 8.49 -10.16 20.79
N ARG A 269 8.12 -11.01 21.74
CA ARG A 269 9.08 -11.77 22.54
C ARG A 269 9.88 -12.77 21.68
N LEU A 270 9.21 -13.46 20.76
CA LEU A 270 9.80 -14.54 19.96
C LEU A 270 10.68 -14.04 18.79
N ALA A 271 10.23 -13.02 18.06
CA ALA A 271 10.95 -12.53 16.87
C ALA A 271 12.01 -11.46 17.19
N GLY A 272 12.11 -11.01 18.45
CA GLY A 272 12.96 -9.90 18.84
C GLY A 272 12.63 -8.59 18.11
N ALA A 273 13.48 -7.58 18.33
CA ALA A 273 13.47 -6.35 17.54
C ALA A 273 14.40 -6.52 16.34
N ASN A 274 13.82 -6.93 15.20
CA ASN A 274 14.32 -6.61 13.85
C ASN A 274 15.53 -7.43 13.33
N THR A 275 15.28 -8.59 12.72
CA THR A 275 16.25 -9.33 11.85
C THR A 275 16.65 -8.57 10.59
N ARG A 276 16.05 -7.40 10.30
CA ARG A 276 16.37 -6.58 9.13
C ARG A 276 17.79 -6.05 9.11
N TRP A 277 18.47 -6.01 10.26
CA TRP A 277 19.88 -5.62 10.30
C TRP A 277 20.76 -6.69 9.64
N GLU A 278 20.46 -7.96 9.88
CA GLU A 278 21.17 -9.10 9.28
C GLU A 278 20.90 -9.17 7.76
N GLU A 279 19.67 -8.90 7.32
CA GLU A 279 19.32 -8.78 5.88
C GLU A 279 20.04 -7.61 5.21
N ALA A 280 20.15 -6.46 5.88
CA ALA A 280 20.85 -5.29 5.37
C ALA A 280 22.37 -5.53 5.29
N GLU A 281 22.94 -6.20 6.29
CA GLU A 281 24.36 -6.59 6.31
C GLU A 281 24.69 -7.58 5.19
N ALA A 282 23.83 -8.57 4.96
CA ALA A 282 23.99 -9.51 3.84
C ALA A 282 23.91 -8.81 2.48
N ALA A 283 22.95 -7.91 2.30
CA ALA A 283 22.81 -7.12 1.06
C ALA A 283 24.02 -6.20 0.81
N LEU A 284 24.53 -5.54 1.86
CA LEU A 284 25.74 -4.72 1.79
C LEU A 284 26.98 -5.55 1.49
N GLY A 285 27.13 -6.72 2.12
CA GLY A 285 28.21 -7.65 1.85
C GLY A 285 28.23 -8.09 0.39
N GLN A 286 27.06 -8.34 -0.20
CA GLN A 286 26.95 -8.72 -1.61
C GLN A 286 27.22 -7.54 -2.55
N ALA A 287 26.74 -6.34 -2.24
CA ALA A 287 27.01 -5.13 -3.02
C ALA A 287 28.51 -4.77 -3.03
N LEU A 288 29.22 -5.03 -1.94
CA LEU A 288 30.66 -4.74 -1.78
C LEU A 288 31.58 -5.88 -2.26
N SER A 289 31.02 -6.98 -2.77
CA SER A 289 31.80 -8.14 -3.23
C SER A 289 32.73 -7.84 -4.42
N SER A 290 32.41 -6.84 -5.25
CA SER A 290 33.31 -6.32 -6.29
C SER A 290 32.92 -4.91 -6.74
N PRO A 291 33.86 -4.10 -7.27
CA PRO A 291 33.55 -2.78 -7.85
C PRO A 291 32.53 -2.85 -8.99
N ALA A 292 32.56 -3.93 -9.78
CA ALA A 292 31.59 -4.17 -10.84
C ALA A 292 30.19 -4.53 -10.30
N ALA A 293 30.12 -5.32 -9.23
CA ALA A 293 28.85 -5.61 -8.54
C ALA A 293 28.25 -4.37 -7.87
N PHE A 294 29.11 -3.51 -7.33
CA PHE A 294 28.70 -2.23 -6.73
C PHE A 294 28.16 -1.25 -7.78
N LEU A 295 28.83 -1.12 -8.93
CA LEU A 295 28.46 -0.15 -9.98
C LEU A 295 27.35 -0.63 -10.90
N PHE A 296 27.26 -1.94 -11.15
CA PHE A 296 26.37 -2.51 -12.17
C PHE A 296 25.41 -3.58 -11.63
N GLY A 297 25.38 -3.83 -10.31
CA GLY A 297 24.59 -4.90 -9.70
C GLY A 297 25.10 -6.30 -10.05
N GLN A 298 24.44 -7.36 -9.57
CA GLN A 298 24.67 -8.74 -10.06
C GLN A 298 23.46 -9.32 -10.81
N GLY A 299 22.41 -8.52 -11.04
CA GLY A 299 21.08 -9.02 -11.45
C GLY A 299 20.27 -9.42 -10.22
N GLY A 300 18.99 -9.07 -10.21
CA GLY A 300 18.06 -9.32 -9.09
C GLY A 300 17.52 -10.76 -9.12
N GLY A 301 18.42 -11.73 -9.00
CA GLY A 301 18.11 -13.16 -8.89
C GLY A 301 18.29 -13.69 -7.48
#